data_AF-A0AAW6JQ00-F1
#
_entry.id   AF-A0AAW6JQ00-F1
#
_cell.length_a   1.000
_cell.length_b   1.000
_cell.length_c   1.000
_cell.angle_alpha   90.00
_cell.angle_beta   90.00
_cell.angle_gamma   90.00
#
_symmetry.space_group_name_H-M   'P 1'
#
loop_
_entity.id
_entity.type
_entity.pdbx_description
1 polymer ?
#
loop_
_entity_poly.entity_id
_entity_poly.type
_entity_poly.pdbx_seq_one_letter_code
_entity_poly.pdbx_strand_id
1 'polypeptide(L)' 'MSPNPFFPGKPVPPEHFIGRTSEVNFAFDQICNRSHFAIWGDPGMGKTSFLKKLASEQALVEHGINPSQAYNCTAQRPRY' A
#
# COMPACT_ATOMS: atom_id res chain seq x y z
N MET A 1 -4.03 1.37 31.95
CA MET A 1 -2.80 1.75 31.20
C MET A 1 -3.09 1.53 29.73
N SER A 2 -3.03 2.57 28.90
CA SER A 2 -3.18 2.42 27.45
C SER A 2 -1.90 1.78 26.87
N PRO A 3 -2.01 0.74 26.03
CA PRO A 3 -0.84 0.14 25.40
C PRO A 3 -0.10 1.14 24.49
N ASN A 4 1.21 0.96 24.32
CA ASN A 4 2.03 1.80 23.44
C ASN A 4 1.52 1.70 22.00
N PRO A 5 1.13 2.81 21.35
CA PRO A 5 0.61 2.79 19.98
C PRO A 5 1.71 2.60 18.92
N PHE A 6 2.99 2.69 19.28
CA PHE A 6 4.11 2.55 18.36
C PHE A 6 4.65 1.11 18.31
N PHE A 7 5.09 0.70 17.13
CA PHE A 7 5.65 -0.64 16.86
C PHE A 7 7.16 -0.58 16.57
N PRO A 8 8.02 -0.33 17.59
CA PRO A 8 9.47 -0.26 17.37
C PRO A 8 10.02 -1.63 16.94
N GLY A 9 10.84 -1.64 15.89
CA GLY A 9 11.57 -2.82 15.42
C GLY A 9 10.72 -3.89 14.70
N LYS A 10 9.40 -3.70 14.59
CA LYS A 10 8.50 -4.63 13.87
C LYS A 10 7.82 -3.90 12.71
N PRO A 11 7.54 -4.57 11.58
CA PRO A 11 6.69 -4.00 10.55
C PRO A 11 5.33 -3.60 11.13
N VAL A 12 4.93 -2.37 10.88
CA VAL A 12 3.65 -1.81 11.33
C VAL A 12 2.53 -2.55 10.59
N PRO A 13 1.48 -3.01 11.30
CA PRO A 13 0.31 -3.59 10.67
C PRO A 13 -0.35 -2.64 9.66
N PRO A 14 -0.96 -3.13 8.56
CA PRO A 14 -1.60 -2.29 7.55
C PRO A 14 -2.65 -1.30 8.10
N GLU A 15 -3.33 -1.67 9.18
CA GLU A 15 -4.39 -0.86 9.81
C GLU A 15 -3.79 0.33 10.59
N HIS A 16 -2.54 0.20 11.02
CA HIS A 16 -1.81 1.20 11.79
C HIS A 16 -0.74 1.93 10.97
N PHE A 17 -0.64 1.63 9.67
CA PHE A 17 0.27 2.31 8.76
C PHE A 17 -0.36 3.62 8.29
N ILE A 18 0.03 4.73 8.94
CA ILE A 18 -0.53 6.06 8.70
C ILE A 18 0.42 6.88 7.82
N GLY A 19 -0.15 7.65 6.89
CA GLY A 19 0.58 8.53 5.97
C GLY A 19 1.02 7.84 4.68
N ARG A 20 1.85 8.55 3.89
CA ARG A 20 2.32 8.13 2.56
C ARG A 20 1.21 7.80 1.56
N THR A 21 0.07 8.47 1.70
CA THR A 21 -1.10 8.26 0.83
C THR A 21 -0.76 8.52 -0.63
N SER A 22 0.05 9.54 -0.92
CA SER A 22 0.50 9.84 -2.29
C SER A 22 1.32 8.70 -2.89
N GLU A 23 2.24 8.11 -2.12
CA GLU A 23 3.07 6.99 -2.55
C GLU A 23 2.26 5.70 -2.68
N VAL A 24 1.29 5.48 -1.81
CA VAL A 24 0.33 4.37 -1.92
C VAL A 24 -0.48 4.49 -3.21
N ASN A 25 -1.05 5.68 -3.47
CA ASN A 25 -1.79 5.97 -4.70
C ASN A 25 -0.92 5.74 -5.94
N PHE A 26 0.32 6.26 -5.91
CA PHE A 26 1.27 6.08 -7.00
C PHE A 26 1.60 4.60 -7.23
N ALA A 27 1.81 3.82 -6.17
CA ALA A 27 2.09 2.40 -6.28
C ALA A 27 0.91 1.64 -6.91
N PHE A 28 -0.33 1.94 -6.51
CA PHE A 28 -1.52 1.35 -7.13
C PHE A 28 -1.66 1.74 -8.61
N ASP A 29 -1.38 2.99 -8.97
CA ASP A 29 -1.31 3.41 -10.38
C ASP A 29 -0.29 2.56 -11.16
N GLN A 30 0.90 2.30 -10.61
CA GLN A 30 1.90 1.47 -11.26
C GLN A 30 1.45 0.01 -11.38
N ILE A 31 0.83 -0.56 -10.33
CA ILE A 31 0.28 -1.92 -10.33
C ILE A 31 -0.77 -2.07 -11.43
N CYS A 32 -1.72 -1.13 -11.53
CA CYS A 32 -2.80 -1.21 -12.50
C CYS A 32 -2.34 -1.00 -13.94
N ASN A 33 -1.28 -0.21 -14.14
CA ASN A 33 -0.64 -0.05 -15.44
C ASN A 33 0.34 -1.18 -15.78
N ARG A 34 0.45 -2.23 -14.94
CA ARG A 34 1.42 -3.32 -15.08
C ARG A 34 2.86 -2.82 -15.26
N SER A 35 3.16 -1.72 -14.58
CA SER A 35 4.45 -1.04 -14.60
C SER A 35 5.35 -1.55 -13.49
N HIS A 36 6.59 -1.08 -13.47
CA HIS A 36 7.56 -1.38 -12.43
C HIS A 36 7.91 -0.12 -11.65
N PHE A 37 8.04 -0.24 -10.33
CA PHE A 37 8.57 0.82 -9.49
C PHE A 37 9.47 0.24 -8.40
N ALA A 38 10.49 1.00 -8.00
CA ALA A 38 11.45 0.60 -6.99
C ALA A 38 11.21 1.38 -5.69
N ILE A 39 11.23 0.67 -4.57
CA ILE A 39 11.16 1.27 -3.23
C ILE A 39 12.55 1.19 -2.60
N TRP A 40 13.11 2.33 -2.23
CA TRP A 40 14.45 2.43 -1.65
C TRP A 40 14.44 3.33 -0.40
N GLY A 41 15.45 3.17 0.46
CA GLY A 41 15.60 3.92 1.71
C GLY A 41 16.29 3.11 2.81
N ASP A 42 16.59 3.74 3.94
CA ASP A 42 17.35 3.14 5.05
C ASP A 42 16.59 2.01 5.78
N PRO A 43 17.31 1.12 6.49
CA PRO A 43 16.70 0.14 7.39
C PRO A 43 15.74 0.82 8.37
N GLY A 44 14.57 0.21 8.61
CA GLY A 44 13.58 0.76 9.55
C GLY A 44 12.65 1.84 8.99
N MET A 45 12.86 2.36 7.76
CA MET A 45 11.96 3.37 7.13
C MET A 45 10.55 2.88 6.77
N GLY A 46 10.18 1.64 7.14
CA GLY A 46 8.83 1.11 6.92
C GLY A 46 8.56 0.60 5.50
N LYS A 47 9.59 0.29 4.70
CA LYS A 47 9.45 -0.30 3.35
C LYS A 47 8.62 -1.61 3.37
N THR A 48 8.90 -2.48 4.33
CA THR A 48 8.15 -3.73 4.53
C THR A 48 6.72 -3.46 4.96
N SER A 49 6.49 -2.50 5.87
CA SER A 49 5.15 -2.09 6.29
C SER A 49 4.33 -1.54 5.12
N PHE A 50 4.97 -0.75 4.25
CA PHE A 50 4.36 -0.21 3.04
C PHE A 50 3.96 -1.33 2.06
N LEU A 51 4.83 -2.30 1.79
CA LEU A 51 4.48 -3.46 0.95
C LEU A 51 3.34 -4.29 1.55
N LYS A 52 3.31 -4.46 2.89
CA LYS A 52 2.20 -5.13 3.57
C LYS A 52 0.88 -4.35 3.47
N LYS A 53 0.94 -3.01 3.49
CA LYS A 53 -0.24 -2.15 3.25
C LYS A 53 -0.76 -2.34 1.83
N LEU A 54 0.12 -2.30 0.82
CA LEU A 54 -0.29 -2.51 -0.58
C LEU A 54 -0.90 -3.89 -0.84
N ALA A 55 -0.40 -4.91 -0.15
CA ALA A 55 -0.90 -6.28 -0.26
C ALA A 55 -2.17 -6.54 0.58
N SER A 56 -2.66 -5.58 1.36
CA SER A 56 -3.84 -5.80 2.19
C SER A 56 -5.12 -5.70 1.37
N GLU A 57 -6.07 -6.61 1.63
CA GLU A 57 -7.38 -6.60 0.96
C GLU A 57 -8.10 -5.28 1.15
N GLN A 58 -7.99 -4.70 2.35
CA GLN A 58 -8.59 -3.41 2.66
C GLN A 58 -8.05 -2.30 1.75
N ALA A 59 -6.72 -2.22 1.55
CA ALA A 59 -6.14 -1.21 0.67
C ALA A 59 -6.53 -1.45 -0.79
N LEU A 60 -6.56 -2.71 -1.24
CA LEU A 60 -7.03 -3.05 -2.59
C LEU A 60 -8.48 -2.58 -2.82
N VAL A 61 -9.38 -2.87 -1.88
CA VAL A 61 -10.80 -2.47 -1.95
C VAL A 61 -10.96 -0.95 -1.91
N GLU A 62 -10.23 -0.24 -1.04
CA GLU A 62 -10.20 1.23 -0.99
C GLU A 62 -9.78 1.85 -2.35
N HIS A 63 -8.94 1.14 -3.10
CA HIS A 63 -8.48 1.53 -4.43
C HIS A 63 -9.32 0.96 -5.57
N GLY A 64 -10.48 0.36 -5.29
CA GLY A 64 -11.40 -0.18 -6.30
C GLY A 64 -10.89 -1.46 -6.97
N ILE A 65 -9.89 -2.12 -6.38
CA ILE A 65 -9.28 -3.35 -6.87
C ILE A 65 -9.93 -4.52 -6.15
N ASN A 66 -10.47 -5.47 -6.91
CA ASN A 66 -10.95 -6.71 -6.33
C ASN A 66 -9.73 -7.56 -5.90
N PRO A 67 -9.60 -7.98 -4.62
CA PRO A 67 -8.46 -8.76 -4.15
C PRO A 67 -8.25 -10.07 -4.92
N SER A 68 -9.34 -10.70 -5.38
CA SER A 68 -9.29 -11.92 -6.19
C SER A 68 -8.86 -11.67 -7.65
N GLN A 69 -8.85 -10.40 -8.08
CA GLN A 69 -8.48 -9.97 -9.43
C GLN A 69 -7.41 -8.86 -9.41
N ALA A 70 -6.55 -8.82 -8.40
CA ALA A 70 -5.54 -7.77 -8.26
C ALA A 70 -4.59 -7.65 -9.47
N TYR A 71 -4.43 -8.72 -10.26
CA TYR A 71 -3.68 -8.76 -11.52
C TYR A 71 -4.42 -8.16 -12.73
N ASN A 72 -5.73 -7.95 -12.59
CA ASN A 72 -6.65 -7.40 -13.59
C ASN A 72 -7.28 -6.12 -13.06
N CYS A 73 -6.45 -5.23 -12.50
CA CYS A 73 -6.91 -3.91 -12.11
C CYS A 73 -7.38 -3.13 -13.35
N THR A 74 -8.67 -3.16 -13.63
CA THR A 74 -9.30 -2.30 -14.63
C THR A 74 -9.35 -0.91 -14.03
N ALA A 75 -8.29 -0.14 -14.26
CA ALA A 75 -8.26 1.27 -13.92
C ALA A 75 -9.49 1.95 -14.55
N GLN A 76 -10.52 2.20 -13.74
CA GLN A 76 -11.62 3.09 -14.11
C GLN A 76 -11.07 4.51 -14.12
N ARG A 77 -10.25 4.85 -15.12
CA ARG A 77 -9.96 6.25 -15.40
C ARG A 77 -11.09 6.81 -16.26
N PRO A 78 -11.70 7.95 -15.90
CA PRO A 78 -12.47 8.72 -16.87
C PRO A 78 -11.50 9.09 -18.00
N ARG A 79 -11.84 8.64 -19.22
CA ARG A 79 -11.16 9.03 -20.44
C ARG A 79 -11.48 10.51 -20.64
N TYR A 80 -10.51 11.38 -20.39
CA TYR A 80 -10.52 12.73 -20.95
C TYR A 80 -10.07 12.65 -22.40
#